data_AF-A0A956D591-F1
#
_entry.id   AF-A0A956D591-F1
#
_cell.length_a   1.000
_cell.length_b   1.000
_cell.length_c   1.000
_cell.angle_alpha   90.00
_cell.angle_beta   90.00
_cell.angle_gamma   90.00
#
_symmetry.space_group_name_H-M   'P 1'
#
loop_
_entity.id
_entity.type
_entity.pdbx_description
1 polymer ?
#
loop_
_entity_poly.entity_id
_entity_poly.type
_entity_poly.pdbx_seq_one_letter_code
_entity_poly.pdbx_strand_id
1 'polypeptide(L)'
;MHAQDDAARELFRRGAEAYGAERYAEALEAFEASYRHREVPVVLFNLAQTLRALDRPAEAIEAYRRYLRTDETLDDERRTAVESVIAELAPSVALVRLE
;
A
#
# COMPACT_ATOMS: atom_id res chain seq x y z
N MET A 1 -18.36 -19.84 1.78
CA MET A 1 -17.81 -18.47 1.72
C MET A 1 -17.19 -18.21 3.09
N HIS A 2 -15.87 -18.04 3.18
CA HIS A 2 -15.21 -17.87 4.47
C HIS A 2 -15.50 -16.44 4.95
N ALA A 3 -16.06 -16.28 6.15
CA ALA A 3 -16.43 -14.96 6.68
C ALA A 3 -15.27 -13.94 6.71
N GLN A 4 -14.02 -14.42 6.74
CA GLN A 4 -12.81 -13.58 6.66
C GLN A 4 -12.61 -12.96 5.27
N ASP A 5 -12.99 -13.65 4.19
CA ASP A 5 -12.91 -13.10 2.83
C ASP A 5 -13.91 -11.96 2.63
N ASP A 6 -15.11 -12.10 3.20
CA ASP A 6 -16.15 -11.07 3.13
C ASP A 6 -15.76 -9.83 3.95
N ALA A 7 -15.21 -10.04 5.15
CA ALA A 7 -14.70 -8.95 6.00
C ALA A 7 -13.53 -8.21 5.32
N ALA A 8 -12.57 -8.94 4.72
CA ALA A 8 -11.45 -8.35 4.00
C ALA A 8 -11.91 -7.48 2.83
N ARG A 9 -12.90 -7.95 2.06
CA ARG A 9 -13.47 -7.23 0.91
C ARG A 9 -14.20 -5.95 1.32
N GLU A 10 -14.99 -6.00 2.38
CA GLU A 10 -15.69 -4.78 2.84
C GLU A 10 -14.70 -3.75 3.38
N LEU A 11 -13.70 -4.18 4.15
CA LEU A 11 -12.64 -3.28 4.62
C LEU A 11 -11.83 -2.69 3.47
N PHE A 12 -11.54 -3.47 2.43
CA PHE A 12 -10.90 -2.96 1.23
C PHE A 12 -11.76 -1.90 0.53
N ARG A 13 -13.07 -2.15 0.38
CA ARG A 13 -14.02 -1.19 -0.22
C ARG A 13 -14.06 0.12 0.58
N ARG A 14 -14.11 0.01 1.91
CA ARG A 14 -14.05 1.18 2.82
C ARG A 14 -12.75 1.95 2.68
N GLY A 15 -11.62 1.26 2.57
CA GLY A 15 -10.32 1.90 2.34
C GLY A 15 -10.27 2.64 1.01
N ALA A 16 -10.76 2.03 -0.06
CA ALA A 16 -10.83 2.66 -1.39
C ALA A 16 -11.75 3.88 -1.41
N GLU A 17 -12.90 3.81 -0.73
CA GLU A 17 -13.84 4.93 -0.58
C GLU A 17 -13.21 6.08 0.22
N ALA A 18 -12.54 5.78 1.34
CA ALA A 18 -11.83 6.78 2.13
C ALA A 18 -10.68 7.41 1.34
N TYR A 19 -9.92 6.62 0.58
CA TYR A 19 -8.84 7.11 -0.26
C TYR A 19 -9.35 8.07 -1.34
N GLY A 20 -10.44 7.71 -2.04
CA GLY A 20 -11.07 8.56 -3.04
C GLY A 20 -11.66 9.85 -2.47
N ALA A 21 -11.99 9.85 -1.18
CA ALA A 21 -12.42 11.04 -0.43
C ALA A 21 -11.26 11.81 0.22
N GLU A 22 -10.00 11.48 -0.11
CA GLU A 22 -8.78 12.09 0.45
C GLU A 22 -8.63 11.92 1.97
N ARG A 23 -9.40 11.01 2.58
CA ARG A 23 -9.33 10.66 4.00
C ARG A 23 -8.28 9.58 4.21
N TYR A 24 -7.04 9.91 3.90
CA TYR A 24 -5.95 8.93 3.80
C TYR A 24 -5.65 8.20 5.11
N ALA A 25 -5.84 8.84 6.27
CA ALA A 25 -5.67 8.18 7.57
C ALA A 25 -6.69 7.06 7.77
N GLU A 26 -7.97 7.32 7.47
CA GLU A 26 -9.03 6.30 7.53
C GLU A 26 -8.82 5.21 6.48
N ALA A 27 -8.35 5.59 5.29
CA ALA A 27 -8.01 4.64 4.24
C ALA A 27 -6.90 3.67 4.69
N LEU A 28 -5.87 4.19 5.36
CA LEU A 28 -4.76 3.40 5.87
C LEU A 28 -5.26 2.36 6.87
N GLU A 29 -6.03 2.77 7.88
CA GLU A 29 -6.59 1.85 8.89
C GLU A 29 -7.45 0.75 8.26
N ALA A 30 -8.29 1.11 7.28
CA ALA A 30 -9.16 0.17 6.59
C ALA A 30 -8.38 -0.83 5.72
N PHE A 31 -7.35 -0.37 4.99
CA PHE A 31 -6.49 -1.25 4.20
C PHE A 31 -5.64 -2.15 5.09
N GLU A 32 -5.12 -1.67 6.23
CA GLU A 32 -4.38 -2.49 7.19
C GLU A 32 -5.27 -3.57 7.80
N ALA A 33 -6.50 -3.22 8.17
CA ALA A 33 -7.49 -4.17 8.64
C ALA A 33 -7.82 -5.21 7.56
N SER A 34 -8.05 -4.78 6.31
CA SER A 34 -8.28 -5.69 5.18
C SER A 34 -7.13 -6.68 5.01
N TYR A 35 -5.89 -6.19 5.04
CA TYR A 35 -4.68 -7.01 4.88
C TYR A 35 -4.51 -8.02 6.02
N ARG A 36 -4.84 -7.64 7.26
CA ARG A 36 -4.83 -8.56 8.42
C ARG A 36 -5.84 -9.70 8.29
N HIS A 37 -6.98 -9.45 7.65
CA HIS A 37 -7.93 -10.52 7.37
C HIS A 37 -7.49 -11.39 6.20
N ARG A 38 -6.89 -10.80 5.17
CA ARG A 38 -6.40 -11.53 4.00
C ARG A 38 -5.21 -10.81 3.37
N GLU A 39 -4.07 -11.49 3.32
CA GLU A 39 -2.83 -10.94 2.78
C GLU A 39 -2.81 -10.93 1.24
N VAL A 40 -3.62 -10.05 0.63
CA VAL A 40 -3.74 -9.92 -0.83
C VAL A 40 -2.75 -8.86 -1.35
N PRO A 41 -1.96 -9.14 -2.40
CA PRO A 41 -0.97 -8.18 -2.91
C PRO A 41 -1.56 -6.82 -3.30
N VAL A 42 -2.75 -6.79 -3.91
CA VAL A 42 -3.41 -5.53 -4.30
C VAL A 42 -3.62 -4.58 -3.11
N VAL A 43 -3.79 -5.10 -1.89
CA VAL A 43 -3.93 -4.27 -0.69
C VAL A 43 -2.60 -3.62 -0.31
N LEU A 44 -1.46 -4.30 -0.52
CA LEU A 44 -0.13 -3.73 -0.28
C LEU A 44 0.15 -2.53 -1.18
N PHE A 45 -0.25 -2.60 -2.44
CA PHE A 45 -0.13 -1.46 -3.35
C PHE A 45 -0.96 -0.27 -2.87
N ASN A 46 -2.20 -0.50 -2.44
CA ASN A 46 -3.06 0.57 -1.91
C ASN A 46 -2.55 1.15 -0.58
N LEU A 47 -2.00 0.31 0.31
CA LEU A 47 -1.30 0.76 1.51
C LEU A 47 -0.13 1.68 1.15
N ALA A 48 0.71 1.28 0.19
CA ALA A 48 1.85 2.07 -0.23
C ALA A 48 1.44 3.44 -0.81
N GLN A 49 0.42 3.47 -1.66
CA GLN A 49 -0.13 4.73 -2.19
C GLN A 49 -0.69 5.63 -1.08
N THR A 50 -1.41 5.04 -0.12
CA THR A 50 -2.00 5.78 1.01
C THR A 50 -0.92 6.36 1.93
N LEU A 51 0.13 5.60 2.22
CA LEU A 51 1.27 6.05 3.00
C LEU A 51 2.02 7.19 2.31
N ARG A 52 2.16 7.13 0.98
CA ARG A 52 2.73 8.22 0.19
C ARG A 52 1.86 9.49 0.26
N ALA A 53 0.54 9.37 0.18
CA ALA A 53 -0.38 10.50 0.32
C ALA A 53 -0.37 11.13 1.73
N LEU A 54 0.01 10.34 2.74
CA LEU A 54 0.22 10.79 4.12
C LEU A 54 1.62 11.35 4.41
N ASP A 55 2.46 11.53 3.38
CA ASP A 55 3.86 11.97 3.52
C ASP A 55 4.71 11.03 4.42
N ARG A 56 4.44 9.71 4.33
CA ARG A 56 5.17 8.64 5.03
C ARG A 56 5.99 7.79 4.06
N PRO A 57 7.00 8.37 3.37
CA PRO A 57 7.69 7.71 2.26
C PRO A 57 8.47 6.45 2.69
N ALA A 58 8.99 6.39 3.92
CA ALA A 58 9.72 5.23 4.41
C ALA A 58 8.83 3.97 4.45
N GLU A 59 7.61 4.13 4.95
CA GLU A 59 6.65 3.03 5.07
C GLU A 59 6.04 2.68 3.71
N ALA A 60 5.80 3.69 2.87
CA ALA A 60 5.35 3.48 1.49
C ALA A 60 6.35 2.60 0.70
N ILE A 61 7.65 2.89 0.80
CA ILE A 61 8.70 2.08 0.15
C ILE A 61 8.67 0.63 0.64
N GLU A 62 8.55 0.41 1.95
CA GLU A 62 8.50 -0.95 2.51
C GLU A 62 7.25 -1.72 2.02
N ALA A 63 6.10 -1.06 1.93
CA ALA A 63 4.87 -1.65 1.40
C ALA A 63 5.01 -1.98 -0.11
N TYR A 64 5.58 -1.09 -0.92
CA TYR A 64 5.87 -1.35 -2.34
C TYR A 64 6.85 -2.51 -2.53
N ARG A 65 7.92 -2.57 -1.72
CA ARG A 65 8.87 -3.69 -1.75
C ARG A 65 8.19 -5.01 -1.39
N ARG A 66 7.27 -5.01 -0.42
CA ARG A 66 6.49 -6.20 -0.08
C ARG A 66 5.58 -6.61 -1.24
N TYR A 67 4.89 -5.65 -1.87
CA TYR A 67 4.07 -5.90 -3.06
C TYR A 67 4.87 -6.60 -4.17
N LEU A 68 6.05 -6.08 -4.52
CA LEU A 68 6.94 -6.66 -5.53
C LEU A 68 7.45 -8.08 -5.22
N ARG A 69 7.50 -8.45 -3.94
CA ARG A 69 7.91 -9.79 -3.48
C ARG A 69 6.75 -10.78 -3.39
N THR A 70 5.54 -10.30 -3.10
CA THR A 70 4.37 -11.17 -2.86
C THR A 70 3.59 -11.44 -4.15
N ASP A 71 3.60 -10.53 -5.11
CA ASP A 71 2.90 -10.72 -6.39
C ASP A 71 3.84 -11.30 -7.45
N GLU A 72 3.82 -12.63 -7.57
CA GLU A 72 4.59 -13.37 -8.59
C GLU A 72 3.97 -13.24 -10.00
N THR A 73 2.77 -12.66 -10.11
CA THR A 73 2.05 -12.49 -11.38
C THR A 73 2.27 -11.11 -12.00
N LEU A 74 3.12 -10.27 -11.38
CA LEU A 74 3.48 -8.97 -11.92
C LEU A 74 4.19 -9.10 -13.26
N ASP A 75 3.64 -8.41 -14.26
CA ASP A 75 4.35 -8.12 -15.49
C ASP A 75 5.51 -7.15 -15.23
N ASP A 76 6.48 -7.15 -16.16
CA ASP A 76 7.67 -6.31 -16.05
C ASP A 76 7.33 -4.82 -16.02
N GLU A 77 6.28 -4.40 -16.73
CA GLU A 77 5.82 -3.01 -16.77
C GLU A 77 5.37 -2.52 -15.39
N ARG A 78 4.51 -3.27 -14.69
CA ARG A 78 4.07 -2.93 -13.33
C ARG A 78 5.22 -2.99 -12.35
N ARG A 79 6.12 -3.97 -12.48
CA ARG A 79 7.31 -4.08 -11.63
C ARG A 79 8.17 -2.83 -11.76
N THR A 80 8.52 -2.45 -12.99
CA THR A 80 9.33 -1.24 -13.26
C THR A 80 8.62 0.03 -12.79
N ALA A 81 7.30 0.15 -12.96
CA ALA A 81 6.56 1.32 -12.48
C ALA A 81 6.67 1.47 -10.96
N VAL A 82 6.52 0.37 -10.20
CA VAL A 82 6.66 0.41 -8.74
C VAL A 82 8.10 0.67 -8.31
N GLU A 83 9.08 0.08 -8.98
CA GLU A 83 10.50 0.33 -8.72
C GLU A 83 10.88 1.80 -8.96
N SER A 84 10.34 2.43 -10.01
CA SER A 84 10.52 3.86 -10.27
C SER A 84 9.96 4.70 -9.12
N VAL A 85 8.75 4.39 -8.64
CA VAL A 85 8.16 5.09 -7.49
C VAL A 85 9.03 4.93 -6.24
N ILE A 86 9.58 3.74 -5.98
CA ILE A 86 10.51 3.54 -4.86
C ILE A 86 11.75 4.43 -5.02
N ALA A 87 12.32 4.49 -6.21
CA ALA A 87 13.51 5.30 -6.50
C ALA A 87 13.24 6.81 -6.32
N GLU A 88 12.04 7.27 -6.68
CA GLU A 88 11.60 8.65 -6.48
C GLU A 88 11.43 9.01 -4.99
N LEU A 89 10.94 8.09 -4.17
CA LEU A 89 10.71 8.31 -2.74
C LEU A 89 11.98 8.15 -1.88
N ALA A 90 12.98 7.41 -2.37
CA ALA A 90 14.18 7.08 -1.60
C ALA A 90 14.99 8.30 -1.10
N PRO A 91 15.17 9.40 -1.87
CA PRO A 91 15.88 10.58 -1.40
C PRO A 91 15.23 11.23 -0.17
N SER A 92 13.89 11.32 -0.14
CA SER A 92 13.15 11.92 0.98
C SER A 92 13.38 11.15 2.29
N VAL A 93 13.56 9.83 2.20
CA VAL A 93 13.84 8.98 3.36
C VAL A 93 15.30 9.05 3.80
N ALA A 94 16.23 9.21 2.85
CA ALA A 94 17.65 9.33 3.15
C ALA A 94 17.98 10.64 3.88
N LEU A 95 17.32 11.74 3.52
CA LEU A 95 17.52 13.05 4.13
C LEU A 95 17.05 13.10 5.59
N VAL A 96 15.90 12.48 5.91
CA VAL A 96 15.32 12.50 7.28
C VAL A 96 16.15 11.70 8.30
N ARG A 97 17.02 10.78 7.86
CA ARG A 97 17.87 9.98 8.76
C ARG A 97 19.21 10.65 9.11
N LEU A 98 19.52 11.81 8.54
CA LEU A 98 20.81 12.50 8.70
C LEU A 98 20.79 13.67 9.69
N GLU A 99 19.69 13.91 10.40
CA GLU A 99 19.56 14.97 11.42
C GLU A 99 19.57 14.45 12.86
#